data_AF-A0A3M0A522-F1
#
_entry.id   AF-A0A3M0A522-F1
#
_cell.length_a   1.000
_cell.length_b   1.000
_cell.length_c   1.000
_cell.angle_alpha   90.00
_cell.angle_beta   90.00
_cell.angle_gamma   90.00
#
_symmetry.space_group_name_H-M   'P 1'
#
loop_
_entity.id
_entity.type
_entity.pdbx_description
1 polymer ?
#
loop_
_entity_poly.entity_id
_entity_poly.type
_entity_poly.pdbx_seq_one_letter_code
_entity_poly.pdbx_strand_id
1 'polypeptide(L)'
;MKKIVLATFLFITATINAQDKKEEIKPQIVEAACGQCQFNMKGHDCDLAVRIDGKSYFVDGTSIDSHGDAHADDGFCAAIRKAEVVGKIVDNRFKVTSFKVLPKK
;
A
#
# COMPACT_ATOMS: atom_id res chain seq x y z
N MET A 1 42.83 43.18 15.87
CA MET A 1 41.91 42.69 14.82
C MET A 1 42.48 41.42 14.18
N LYS A 2 42.39 40.27 14.85
CA LYS A 2 42.85 38.99 14.25
C LYS A 2 42.23 37.75 14.91
N LYS A 3 41.46 37.91 15.99
CA LYS A 3 40.85 36.82 16.76
C LYS A 3 39.32 36.72 16.65
N ILE A 4 38.68 37.63 15.90
CA ILE A 4 37.20 37.65 15.74
C ILE A 4 36.77 36.91 14.46
N VAL A 5 37.68 36.68 13.51
CA VAL A 5 37.33 36.06 12.21
C VAL A 5 37.24 34.52 12.29
N LEU A 6 37.64 33.90 13.41
CA LEU A 6 37.65 32.44 13.54
C LEU A 6 36.35 31.84 14.12
N ALA A 7 35.38 32.67 14.52
CA ALA A 7 34.17 32.21 15.21
C ALA A 7 32.94 32.02 14.29
N THR A 8 32.98 32.49 13.04
CA THR A 8 31.80 32.50 12.15
C THR A 8 31.72 31.31 11.20
N PHE A 9 32.69 30.38 11.21
CA PHE A 9 32.72 29.25 10.29
C PHE A 9 32.11 27.94 10.85
N LEU A 10 31.55 27.96 12.08
CA LEU A 10 31.08 26.75 12.76
C LEU A 10 29.56 26.49 12.65
N PHE A 11 28.80 27.34 11.95
CA PHE A 11 27.33 27.25 11.92
C PHE A 11 26.70 26.85 10.59
N ILE A 12 27.49 26.54 9.55
CA ILE A 12 26.95 26.27 8.19
C ILE A 12 26.81 24.76 7.89
N THR A 13 27.36 23.85 8.69
CA THR A 13 27.39 22.42 8.34
C THR A 13 26.24 21.57 8.90
N ALA A 14 25.27 22.17 9.62
CA ALA A 14 24.23 21.40 10.31
C ALA A 14 22.97 21.07 9.48
N THR A 15 22.88 21.46 8.20
CA THR A 15 21.65 21.21 7.39
C THR A 15 21.77 20.04 6.41
N ILE A 16 22.81 19.21 6.51
CA ILE A 16 22.97 18.06 5.61
C ILE A 16 22.50 16.80 6.36
N ASN A 17 21.58 16.07 5.75
CA ASN A 17 21.05 14.74 6.11
C ASN A 17 19.69 14.68 6.83
N ALA A 18 18.67 15.36 6.27
CA ALA A 18 17.33 14.79 6.22
C ALA A 18 17.15 14.10 4.85
N GLN A 19 17.96 13.09 4.54
CA GLN A 19 17.60 12.16 3.47
C GLN A 19 16.55 11.25 4.07
N ASP A 20 15.27 11.51 3.79
CA ASP A 20 14.19 10.59 4.09
C ASP A 20 14.62 9.21 3.60
N LYS A 21 14.85 8.29 4.54
CA LYS A 21 15.21 6.92 4.23
C LYS A 21 14.04 6.36 3.43
N LYS A 22 14.19 6.25 2.11
CA LYS A 22 13.16 5.70 1.24
C LYS A 22 13.02 4.23 1.60
N GLU A 23 12.10 3.97 2.53
CA GLU A 23 11.84 2.63 3.02
C GLU A 23 11.33 1.83 1.82
N GLU A 24 12.16 0.90 1.34
CA GLU A 24 11.76 -0.03 0.29
C GLU A 24 10.66 -0.93 0.84
N ILE A 25 9.42 -0.62 0.44
CA ILE A 25 8.28 -1.48 0.72
C ILE A 25 8.49 -2.77 -0.07
N LYS A 26 8.62 -3.88 0.66
CA LYS A 26 8.78 -5.19 0.03
C LYS A 26 7.44 -5.74 -0.46
N PRO A 27 7.43 -6.52 -1.55
CA PRO A 27 6.26 -7.30 -1.93
C PRO A 27 5.84 -8.25 -0.82
N GLN A 28 4.53 -8.43 -0.67
CA GLN A 28 3.92 -9.39 0.26
C GLN A 28 2.74 -10.10 -0.41
N ILE A 29 2.53 -11.37 -0.06
CA ILE A 29 1.39 -12.14 -0.54
C ILE A 29 0.27 -12.02 0.47
N VAL A 30 -0.87 -11.51 0.02
CA VAL A 30 -2.05 -11.23 0.85
C VAL A 30 -3.28 -11.86 0.23
N GLU A 31 -4.34 -11.98 1.03
CA GLU A 31 -5.67 -12.26 0.50
C GLU A 31 -6.26 -10.99 -0.10
N ALA A 32 -6.91 -11.11 -1.27
CA ALA A 32 -7.57 -10.02 -1.97
C ALA A 32 -8.95 -10.47 -2.47
N ALA A 33 -9.94 -9.60 -2.28
CA ALA A 33 -11.34 -9.88 -2.61
C ALA A 33 -12.17 -8.58 -2.63
N CYS A 34 -13.46 -8.67 -2.95
CA CYS A 34 -14.41 -7.61 -2.67
C CYS A 34 -14.57 -7.43 -1.16
N GLY A 35 -14.37 -6.22 -0.66
CA GLY A 35 -14.42 -5.91 0.77
C GLY A 35 -15.79 -6.19 1.37
N GLN A 36 -16.85 -5.84 0.64
CA GLN A 36 -18.23 -5.97 1.05
C GLN A 36 -18.69 -7.43 0.97
N CYS A 37 -18.46 -8.09 -0.17
CA CYS A 37 -18.98 -9.45 -0.41
C CYS A 37 -18.22 -10.54 0.36
N GLN A 38 -16.88 -10.42 0.47
CA GLN A 38 -16.04 -11.51 0.97
C GLN A 38 -15.42 -11.21 2.35
N PHE A 39 -15.23 -9.93 2.69
CA PHE A 39 -14.61 -9.52 3.96
C PHE A 39 -15.58 -8.85 4.95
N ASN A 40 -16.88 -8.77 4.62
CA ASN A 40 -17.92 -8.16 5.45
C ASN A 40 -17.59 -6.72 5.88
N MET A 41 -16.91 -5.95 5.03
CA MET A 41 -16.62 -4.55 5.27
C MET A 41 -17.85 -3.69 5.02
N LYS A 42 -18.01 -2.61 5.80
CA LYS A 42 -19.11 -1.65 5.60
C LYS A 42 -18.90 -0.85 4.31
N GLY A 43 -19.94 -0.72 3.52
CA GLY A 43 -19.97 0.01 2.24
C GLY A 43 -21.14 -0.46 1.38
N HIS A 44 -21.33 0.15 0.22
CA HIS A 44 -22.42 -0.20 -0.71
C HIS A 44 -21.94 -0.56 -2.13
N ASP A 45 -20.64 -0.41 -2.40
CA ASP A 45 -20.04 -0.65 -3.71
C ASP A 45 -19.30 -2.00 -3.79
N CYS A 46 -18.78 -2.34 -4.98
CA CYS A 46 -17.91 -3.49 -5.21
C CYS A 46 -16.43 -3.08 -5.10
N ASP A 47 -15.98 -2.79 -3.88
CA ASP A 47 -14.63 -2.26 -3.67
C ASP A 47 -13.59 -3.36 -3.46
N LEU A 48 -12.44 -3.20 -4.10
CA LEU A 48 -11.30 -4.09 -3.88
C LEU A 48 -10.75 -3.88 -2.47
N ALA A 49 -10.48 -4.98 -1.78
CA ALA A 49 -9.86 -4.99 -0.48
C ALA A 49 -8.77 -6.05 -0.38
N VAL A 50 -7.81 -5.82 0.51
CA VAL A 50 -6.78 -6.79 0.91
C VAL A 50 -6.87 -7.08 2.40
N ARG A 51 -6.47 -8.29 2.81
CA ARG A 51 -6.32 -8.66 4.22
C ARG A 51 -4.84 -8.82 4.56
N ILE A 52 -4.35 -7.95 5.43
CA ILE A 52 -2.96 -7.90 5.90
C ILE A 52 -3.00 -8.14 7.40
N ASP A 53 -2.29 -9.17 7.86
CA ASP A 53 -2.23 -9.57 9.28
C ASP A 53 -3.62 -9.70 9.94
N GLY A 54 -4.56 -10.30 9.21
CA GLY A 54 -5.93 -10.52 9.67
C GLY A 54 -6.85 -9.29 9.62
N LYS A 55 -6.33 -8.10 9.30
CA LYS A 55 -7.12 -6.87 9.14
C LYS A 55 -7.34 -6.53 7.67
N SER A 56 -8.59 -6.22 7.33
CA SER A 56 -8.98 -5.86 5.96
C SER A 56 -8.90 -4.35 5.72
N TYR A 57 -8.41 -3.98 4.54
CA TYR A 57 -8.26 -2.60 4.09
C TYR A 57 -8.78 -2.47 2.66
N PHE A 58 -9.57 -1.43 2.39
CA PHE A 58 -9.91 -1.08 1.01
C PHE A 58 -8.65 -0.63 0.27
N VAL A 59 -8.57 -0.96 -1.00
CA VAL A 59 -7.42 -0.66 -1.86
C VAL A 59 -7.68 0.61 -2.65
N ASP A 60 -6.68 1.49 -2.67
CA ASP A 60 -6.65 2.67 -3.54
C ASP A 60 -5.54 2.50 -4.58
N GLY A 61 -5.81 2.89 -5.83
CA GLY A 61 -4.85 2.86 -6.94
C GLY A 61 -5.11 1.78 -7.99
N THR A 62 -6.05 0.87 -7.73
CA THR A 62 -6.59 -0.09 -8.70
C THR A 62 -8.02 -0.46 -8.31
N SER A 63 -8.82 -1.00 -9.24
CA SER A 63 -10.20 -1.44 -9.00
C SER A 63 -10.33 -2.96 -9.17
N ILE A 64 -11.47 -3.53 -8.72
CA ILE A 64 -11.79 -4.95 -8.95
C ILE A 64 -11.71 -5.31 -10.43
N ASP A 65 -12.37 -4.51 -11.29
CA ASP A 65 -12.48 -4.80 -12.72
C ASP A 65 -11.15 -4.65 -13.47
N SER A 66 -10.14 -4.01 -12.85
CA SER A 66 -8.78 -3.92 -13.41
C SER A 66 -8.05 -5.27 -13.43
N HIS A 67 -8.64 -6.29 -12.81
CA HIS A 67 -8.01 -7.59 -12.60
C HIS A 67 -8.83 -8.77 -13.15
N GLY A 68 -9.84 -8.49 -13.97
CA GLY A 68 -10.73 -9.48 -14.58
C GLY A 68 -12.20 -9.21 -14.27
N ASP A 69 -13.07 -10.13 -14.68
CA ASP A 69 -14.50 -10.05 -14.35
C ASP A 69 -14.70 -10.31 -12.85
N ALA A 70 -15.23 -9.31 -12.14
CA ALA A 70 -15.56 -9.38 -10.73
C ALA A 70 -16.45 -10.57 -10.35
N HIS A 71 -17.36 -10.96 -11.25
CA HIS A 71 -18.43 -11.91 -11.00
C HIS A 71 -18.17 -13.31 -11.57
N ALA A 72 -17.05 -13.52 -12.26
CA ALA A 72 -16.62 -14.85 -12.63
C ALA A 72 -16.38 -15.73 -11.39
N ASP A 73 -16.36 -17.06 -11.56
CA ASP A 73 -16.13 -18.03 -10.46
C ASP A 73 -14.80 -17.83 -9.71
N ASP A 74 -13.87 -17.10 -10.30
CA ASP A 74 -12.59 -16.75 -9.74
C ASP A 74 -12.38 -15.23 -9.55
N GLY A 75 -13.44 -14.45 -9.84
CA GLY A 75 -13.54 -13.02 -9.64
C GLY A 75 -13.68 -12.64 -8.17
N PHE A 76 -13.33 -11.39 -7.86
CA PHE A 76 -13.22 -10.94 -6.47
C PHE A 76 -14.54 -10.85 -5.71
N CYS A 77 -15.69 -10.76 -6.39
CA CYS A 77 -16.99 -10.82 -5.73
C CYS A 77 -17.39 -12.26 -5.36
N ALA A 78 -16.88 -13.26 -6.09
CA ALA A 78 -17.22 -14.67 -5.90
C ALA A 78 -16.19 -15.43 -5.04
N ALA A 79 -14.92 -14.99 -5.03
CA ALA A 79 -13.83 -15.72 -4.38
C ALA A 79 -12.80 -14.81 -3.70
N ILE A 80 -12.20 -15.33 -2.63
CA ILE A 80 -10.97 -14.78 -2.04
C ILE A 80 -9.78 -15.33 -2.81
N ARG A 81 -8.97 -14.43 -3.38
CA ARG A 81 -7.76 -14.75 -4.16
C ARG A 81 -6.52 -14.38 -3.38
N LYS A 82 -5.36 -14.87 -3.83
CA LYS A 82 -4.06 -14.39 -3.37
C LYS A 82 -3.49 -13.40 -4.38
N ALA A 83 -2.92 -12.31 -3.89
CA ALA A 83 -2.22 -11.33 -4.69
C ALA A 83 -0.87 -11.00 -4.05
N GLU A 84 0.15 -10.81 -4.88
CA GLU A 84 1.38 -10.15 -4.49
C GLU A 84 1.15 -8.64 -4.59
N VAL A 85 1.34 -7.93 -3.48
CA VAL A 85 1.08 -6.49 -3.38
C VAL A 85 2.28 -5.73 -2.83
N VAL A 86 2.45 -4.50 -3.31
CA VAL A 86 3.37 -3.51 -2.76
C VAL A 86 2.56 -2.25 -2.50
N GLY A 87 2.69 -1.67 -1.30
CA GLY A 87 1.93 -0.47 -0.95
C GLY A 87 2.05 -0.10 0.53
N LYS A 88 1.40 0.99 0.93
CA LYS A 88 1.36 1.45 2.33
C LYS A 88 -0.07 1.57 2.80
N ILE A 89 -0.28 1.32 4.09
CA ILE A 89 -1.53 1.67 4.76
C ILE A 89 -1.44 3.16 5.12
N VAL A 90 -2.37 3.96 4.60
CA VAL A 90 -2.49 5.40 4.87
C VAL A 90 -3.97 5.67 5.12
N ASP A 91 -4.30 6.31 6.24
CA ASP A 91 -5.69 6.63 6.61
C ASP A 91 -6.64 5.41 6.58
N ASN A 92 -6.15 4.27 7.09
CA ASN A 92 -6.87 2.98 7.12
C ASN A 92 -7.27 2.44 5.73
N ARG A 93 -6.58 2.86 4.67
CA ARG A 93 -6.70 2.30 3.32
C ARG A 93 -5.34 1.85 2.81
N PHE A 94 -5.30 0.81 1.98
CA PHE A 94 -4.08 0.32 1.38
C PHE A 94 -3.83 1.00 0.03
N LYS A 95 -2.90 1.95 0.00
CA LYS A 95 -2.48 2.65 -1.22
C LYS A 95 -1.47 1.76 -1.95
N VAL A 96 -1.92 1.14 -3.03
CA VAL A 96 -1.13 0.16 -3.77
C VAL A 96 -0.21 0.85 -4.79
N THR A 97 1.02 0.37 -4.91
CA THR A 97 1.96 0.73 -5.98
C THR A 97 2.12 -0.41 -7.00
N SER A 98 1.92 -1.66 -6.58
CA SER A 98 1.86 -2.82 -7.46
C SER A 98 0.87 -3.85 -6.91
N PHE A 99 0.03 -4.38 -7.80
CA PHE A 99 -0.97 -5.38 -7.46
C PHE A 99 -0.96 -6.47 -8.53
N LYS A 100 -0.58 -7.70 -8.15
CA LYS A 100 -0.51 -8.83 -9.06
C LYS A 100 -1.29 -10.02 -8.50
N VAL A 101 -2.39 -10.35 -9.16
CA VAL A 101 -3.19 -11.54 -8.82
C VAL A 101 -2.37 -12.79 -9.15
N LEU A 102 -2.32 -13.73 -8.21
CA LEU A 102 -1.66 -15.01 -8.42
C LEU A 102 -2.64 -16.01 -9.06
N PRO A 103 -2.16 -16.91 -9.95
CA PRO A 103 -3.01 -17.94 -10.53
C PRO A 103 -3.61 -18.85 -9.45
N LYS A 104 -4.82 -19.38 -9.70
CA LYS A 104 -5.37 -20.48 -8.88
C LYS A 104 -4.41 -21.67 -8.99
N LYS A 105 -4.11 -22.31 -7.86
CA LYS A 105 -3.43 -23.61 -7.83
C LYS A 105 -4.44 -24.72 -8.08
#